data_AF-A0A1B6MSE8-F1
#
_entry.id   AF-A0A1B6MSE8-F1
#
_cell.length_a   1.000
_cell.length_b   1.000
_cell.length_c   1.000
_cell.angle_alpha   90.00
_cell.angle_beta   90.00
_cell.angle_gamma   90.00
#
_symmetry.space_group_name_H-M   'P 1'
#
loop_
_entity.id
_entity.type
_entity.pdbx_description
1 polymer ?
#
loop_
_entity_poly.entity_id
_entity_poly.type
_entity_poly.pdbx_seq_one_letter_code
_entity_poly.pdbx_strand_id
1 'polypeptide(L)'
;VTINYRLGILGFLKTQEDLSDNQHCCFAISDIEAALRWVNSNIAAFGGDPSRVTLVGHDTGAALVNSLMLLTSARGLFHRVTLLSGSLLSPWAVVTSPHSALLQVTEQVGCTT
;
A
#
# COMPACT_ATOMS: atom_id res chain seq x y z
N VAL A 1 -14.31 2.84 -9.50
CA VAL A 1 -14.18 2.13 -8.21
C VAL A 1 -13.30 2.98 -7.31
N THR A 2 -13.78 3.33 -6.12
CA THR A 2 -12.96 3.93 -5.05
C THR A 2 -12.78 2.89 -3.95
N ILE A 3 -11.67 2.94 -3.23
CA ILE A 3 -11.31 1.93 -2.24
C ILE A 3 -10.86 2.59 -0.95
N ASN A 4 -11.08 1.90 0.16
CA ASN A 4 -10.51 2.25 1.45
C ASN A 4 -9.30 1.35 1.72
N TYR A 5 -8.33 1.87 2.45
CA TYR A 5 -7.17 1.13 2.95
C TYR A 5 -6.78 1.67 4.32
N ARG A 6 -6.06 0.88 5.12
CA ARG A 6 -5.65 1.29 6.47
C ARG A 6 -4.70 2.48 6.44
N LEU A 7 -4.85 3.39 7.41
CA LEU A 7 -4.07 4.63 7.54
C LEU A 7 -3.25 4.63 8.84
N GLY A 8 -2.28 5.55 8.92
CA GLY A 8 -1.48 5.80 10.13
C GLY A 8 -0.77 4.54 10.63
N ILE A 9 -0.66 4.42 11.95
CA ILE A 9 0.03 3.29 12.60
C ILE A 9 -0.57 1.92 12.22
N LEU A 10 -1.88 1.86 11.94
CA LEU A 10 -2.54 0.60 11.58
C LEU A 10 -2.25 0.16 10.14
N GLY A 11 -1.88 1.10 9.27
CA GLY A 11 -1.54 0.82 7.87
C GLY A 11 -0.05 0.63 7.62
N PHE A 12 0.79 1.27 8.43
CA PHE A 12 2.20 1.49 8.10
C PHE A 12 3.20 1.20 9.23
N LEU A 13 2.77 0.94 10.47
CA LEU A 13 3.70 0.63 11.54
C LEU A 13 4.38 -0.72 11.27
N LYS A 14 5.72 -0.71 11.31
CA LYS A 14 6.53 -1.93 11.25
C LYS A 14 6.87 -2.36 12.67
N THR A 15 6.44 -3.54 13.07
CA THR A 15 6.58 -4.05 14.46
C THR A 15 7.74 -5.02 14.66
N GLN A 16 8.36 -5.50 13.58
CA GLN A 16 9.48 -6.43 13.63
C GLN A 16 10.72 -5.83 12.95
N GLU A 17 11.88 -6.00 13.56
CA GLU A 17 13.16 -5.54 13.00
C GLU A 17 13.64 -6.41 11.84
N ASP A 18 13.35 -7.71 11.92
CA ASP A 18 13.88 -8.70 10.99
C ASP A 18 13.37 -8.46 9.56
N LEU A 19 14.32 -8.39 8.62
CA LEU A 19 14.06 -8.21 7.18
C LEU A 19 13.63 -9.52 6.50
N SER A 20 13.72 -10.65 7.21
CA SER A 20 13.37 -11.98 6.70
C SER A 20 11.86 -12.12 6.50
N ASP A 21 11.07 -11.40 7.30
CA ASP A 21 9.61 -11.43 7.24
C ASP A 21 9.06 -10.07 6.74
N ASN A 22 9.33 -9.78 5.47
CA ASN A 22 8.73 -8.65 4.74
C ASN A 22 7.18 -8.68 4.70
N GLN A 23 6.54 -9.67 5.32
CA GLN A 23 5.09 -9.85 5.37
C GLN A 23 4.39 -8.91 6.35
N HIS A 24 5.11 -8.29 7.29
CA HIS A 24 4.49 -7.54 8.41
C HIS A 24 4.78 -6.02 8.41
N CYS A 25 5.05 -5.39 7.27
CA CYS A 25 4.90 -3.94 7.13
C CYS A 25 3.88 -3.61 6.04
N CYS A 26 3.37 -2.39 6.12
CA CYS A 26 2.77 -1.75 4.95
C CYS A 26 1.44 -2.40 4.53
N PHE A 27 0.66 -2.80 5.54
CA PHE A 27 -0.71 -3.32 5.45
C PHE A 27 -1.64 -2.53 4.51
N ALA A 28 -1.46 -1.21 4.43
CA ALA A 28 -2.18 -0.37 3.49
C ALA A 28 -2.02 -0.84 2.02
N ILE A 29 -0.81 -1.28 1.65
CA ILE A 29 -0.52 -1.79 0.30
C ILE A 29 -1.23 -3.12 0.10
N SER A 30 -1.22 -4.01 1.10
CA SER A 30 -1.95 -5.28 1.06
C SER A 30 -3.46 -5.09 0.93
N ASP A 31 -4.02 -4.06 1.59
CA ASP A 31 -5.44 -3.72 1.45
C ASP A 31 -5.77 -3.29 0.02
N ILE A 32 -4.92 -2.47 -0.59
CA ILE A 32 -5.10 -2.06 -1.98
C ILE A 32 -4.96 -3.26 -2.92
N GLU A 33 -3.97 -4.13 -2.69
CA GLU A 33 -3.80 -5.35 -3.50
C GLU A 33 -5.03 -6.26 -3.40
N ALA A 34 -5.58 -6.46 -2.20
CA ALA A 34 -6.80 -7.24 -1.99
C ALA A 34 -8.00 -6.61 -2.74
N ALA A 35 -8.13 -5.29 -2.68
CA ALA A 35 -9.16 -4.58 -3.44
C ALA A 35 -8.98 -4.74 -4.96
N LEU A 36 -7.74 -4.73 -5.46
CA LEU A 36 -7.46 -4.97 -6.89
C LEU A 36 -7.77 -6.39 -7.32
N ARG A 37 -7.49 -7.38 -6.47
CA ARG A 37 -7.90 -8.77 -6.71
C ARG A 37 -9.43 -8.86 -6.81
N TRP A 38 -10.15 -8.21 -5.90
CA TRP A 38 -11.60 -8.15 -5.97
C TRP A 38 -12.08 -7.49 -7.26
N VAL A 39 -11.51 -6.35 -7.65
CA VAL A 39 -11.86 -5.68 -8.93
C VAL A 39 -11.62 -6.63 -10.10
N ASN A 40 -10.46 -7.26 -10.18
CA ASN A 40 -10.13 -8.16 -11.28
C ASN A 40 -11.12 -9.34 -11.39
N SER A 41 -11.52 -9.93 -10.26
CA SER A 41 -12.48 -11.05 -10.24
C SER A 41 -13.93 -10.65 -10.49
N ASN A 42 -14.32 -9.41 -10.19
CA ASN A 42 -15.75 -9.02 -10.16
C ASN A 42 -16.14 -7.98 -11.21
N ILE A 43 -15.20 -7.17 -11.72
CA ILE A 43 -15.56 -5.99 -12.55
C ILE A 43 -16.27 -6.36 -13.86
N ALA A 44 -16.05 -7.58 -14.37
CA ALA A 44 -16.76 -8.09 -15.55
C ALA A 44 -18.28 -8.13 -15.35
N ALA A 45 -18.76 -8.47 -14.14
CA ALA A 45 -20.19 -8.46 -13.81
C ALA A 45 -20.81 -7.05 -13.82
N PHE A 46 -19.97 -6.01 -13.70
CA PHE A 46 -20.36 -4.61 -13.76
C PHE A 46 -20.11 -3.99 -15.16
N GLY A 47 -19.79 -4.81 -16.17
CA GLY A 47 -19.51 -4.37 -17.54
C GLY A 47 -18.12 -3.76 -17.75
N GLY A 48 -17.21 -3.90 -16.79
CA GLY A 48 -15.80 -3.51 -16.97
C GLY A 48 -14.93 -4.62 -17.53
N ASP A 49 -13.73 -4.27 -17.97
CA ASP A 49 -12.75 -5.20 -18.53
C ASP A 49 -11.57 -5.37 -17.54
N PRO A 50 -11.38 -6.57 -16.96
CA PRO A 50 -10.29 -6.83 -16.01
C PRO A 50 -8.89 -6.68 -16.65
N SER A 51 -8.76 -6.77 -17.98
CA SER A 51 -7.51 -6.54 -18.71
C SER A 51 -7.20 -5.06 -18.96
N ARG A 52 -8.10 -4.15 -18.56
CA ARG A 52 -7.97 -2.70 -18.80
C ARG A 52 -8.05 -1.86 -17.53
N VAL A 53 -7.78 -2.45 -16.38
CA VAL A 53 -7.72 -1.74 -15.09
C VAL A 53 -6.62 -0.68 -15.10
N THR A 54 -6.98 0.55 -14.72
CA THR A 54 -6.09 1.71 -14.58
C THR A 54 -6.12 2.21 -13.14
N LEU A 55 -4.96 2.37 -12.52
CA LEU A 55 -4.84 2.95 -11.19
C LEU A 55 -4.57 4.44 -11.30
N VAL A 56 -5.30 5.23 -10.53
CA VAL A 56 -5.10 6.68 -10.44
C VAL A 56 -4.93 7.01 -8.97
N GLY A 57 -3.79 7.60 -8.63
CA GLY A 57 -3.46 8.01 -7.27
C GLY A 57 -3.07 9.48 -7.22
N HIS A 58 -3.48 10.17 -6.16
CA HIS A 58 -3.05 11.54 -5.86
C HIS A 58 -2.27 11.58 -4.56
N ASP A 59 -1.19 12.35 -4.50
CA ASP A 59 -0.35 12.53 -3.31
C ASP A 59 0.08 11.18 -2.72
N THR A 60 -0.28 10.87 -1.46
CA THR A 60 0.02 9.57 -0.84
C THR A 60 -0.51 8.39 -1.67
N GLY A 61 -1.67 8.54 -2.29
CA GLY A 61 -2.22 7.51 -3.18
C GLY A 61 -1.35 7.26 -4.41
N ALA A 62 -0.67 8.29 -4.94
CA ALA A 62 0.28 8.13 -6.03
C ALA A 62 1.51 7.32 -5.57
N ALA A 63 2.04 7.59 -4.38
CA ALA A 63 3.14 6.80 -3.82
C ALA A 63 2.77 5.32 -3.61
N LEU A 64 1.57 5.05 -3.11
CA LEU A 64 1.07 3.67 -2.90
C LEU A 64 0.87 2.93 -4.22
N VAL A 65 0.21 3.55 -5.20
CA VAL A 65 0.04 2.97 -6.54
C VAL A 65 1.37 2.75 -7.23
N ASN A 66 2.32 3.68 -7.08
CA ASN A 66 3.67 3.51 -7.61
C ASN A 66 4.40 2.33 -6.96
N SER A 67 4.20 2.09 -5.66
CA SER A 67 4.78 0.96 -4.92
C SER A 67 4.27 -0.39 -5.45
N LEU A 68 2.98 -0.48 -5.78
CA LEU A 68 2.39 -1.71 -6.35
C LEU A 68 3.04 -2.13 -7.68
N MET A 69 3.61 -1.19 -8.44
CA MET A 69 4.34 -1.51 -9.67
C MET A 69 5.60 -2.34 -9.43
N LEU A 70 6.14 -2.32 -8.20
CA LEU A 70 7.34 -3.07 -7.83
C LEU A 70 7.03 -4.46 -7.25
N LEU A 71 5.76 -4.72 -6.89
CA LEU A 71 5.37 -5.97 -6.25
C LEU A 71 5.08 -7.04 -7.29
N THR A 72 5.72 -8.20 -7.13
CA THR A 72 5.44 -9.39 -7.94
C THR A 72 4.01 -9.90 -7.71
N SER A 73 3.48 -9.74 -6.50
CA SER A 73 2.11 -10.13 -6.11
C SER A 73 1.02 -9.36 -6.87
N ALA A 74 1.29 -8.11 -7.26
CA ALA A 74 0.34 -7.25 -7.96
C ALA A 74 0.40 -7.36 -9.50
N ARG A 75 1.30 -8.19 -10.04
CA ARG A 75 1.46 -8.37 -11.49
C ARG A 75 0.15 -8.85 -12.13
N GLY A 76 -0.26 -8.17 -13.20
CA GLY A 76 -1.46 -8.51 -13.98
C GLY A 76 -2.78 -7.99 -13.37
N LEU A 77 -2.77 -7.39 -12.18
CA LEU A 77 -3.98 -6.82 -11.58
C LEU A 77 -4.38 -5.47 -12.20
N PHE A 78 -3.41 -4.75 -12.78
CA PHE A 78 -3.60 -3.47 -13.46
C PHE A 78 -2.62 -3.31 -14.63
N HIS A 79 -2.96 -2.42 -15.56
CA HIS A 79 -2.24 -2.26 -16.84
C HIS A 79 -1.76 -0.84 -17.09
N ARG A 80 -2.33 0.14 -16.39
CA ARG A 80 -2.02 1.56 -16.54
C ARG A 80 -2.00 2.22 -15.16
N VAL A 81 -1.15 3.23 -15.02
CA VAL A 81 -0.99 3.99 -13.79
C VAL A 81 -0.93 5.47 -14.12
N THR A 82 -1.64 6.29 -13.34
CA THR A 82 -1.53 7.74 -13.37
C THR A 82 -1.18 8.24 -11.97
N LEU A 83 -0.02 8.89 -11.86
CA LEU A 83 0.50 9.44 -10.62
C LEU A 83 0.29 10.95 -10.63
N LEU A 84 -0.50 11.46 -9.69
CA LEU A 84 -0.82 12.89 -9.57
C LEU A 84 -0.16 13.42 -8.30
N SER A 85 0.74 14.41 -8.43
CA SER A 85 1.34 15.14 -7.29
C SER A 85 2.06 14.25 -6.26
N GLY A 86 2.62 13.11 -6.65
CA GLY A 86 3.35 12.23 -5.74
C GLY A 86 3.94 11.01 -6.46
N SER A 87 4.89 10.34 -5.81
CA SER A 87 5.51 9.10 -6.29
C SER A 87 6.21 8.37 -5.14
N LEU A 88 6.66 7.13 -5.36
CA LEU A 88 7.47 6.41 -4.39
C LEU A 88 8.82 7.13 -4.11
N LEU A 89 9.30 7.96 -5.04
CA LEU A 89 10.54 8.72 -4.89
C LEU A 89 10.36 10.05 -4.16
N SER A 90 9.13 10.40 -3.78
CA SER A 90 8.87 11.59 -3.00
C SER A 90 9.50 11.44 -1.60
N PRO A 91 10.12 12.49 -1.03
CA PRO A 91 10.89 12.38 0.23
C PRO A 91 10.04 11.98 1.44
N TRP A 92 8.72 12.22 1.38
CA TRP A 92 7.76 11.86 2.42
C TRP A 92 7.16 10.46 2.23
N ALA A 93 7.43 9.77 1.13
CA ALA A 93 6.78 8.51 0.78
C ALA A 93 7.38 7.29 1.50
N VAL A 94 8.63 7.39 1.97
CA VAL A 94 9.35 6.29 2.62
C VAL A 94 9.89 6.74 3.97
N VAL A 95 9.62 5.96 5.01
CA VAL A 95 10.16 6.19 6.35
C VAL A 95 11.56 5.58 6.43
N THR A 96 12.57 6.43 6.65
CA THR A 96 13.98 6.02 6.74
C THR A 96 14.34 5.36 8.08
N SER A 97 13.61 5.67 9.16
CA SER A 97 13.84 5.13 10.50
C SER A 97 12.56 4.57 11.10
N PRO A 98 12.03 3.43 10.61
CA PRO A 98 10.77 2.86 11.10
C PRO A 98 10.83 2.44 12.58
N HIS A 99 12.02 2.08 13.08
CA HIS A 99 12.22 1.67 14.47
C HIS A 99 11.93 2.79 15.48
N SER A 100 12.25 4.06 15.17
CA SER A 100 11.95 5.17 16.08
C SER A 100 10.45 5.38 16.25
N ALA A 101 9.67 5.21 15.17
CA ALA A 101 8.22 5.26 15.22
C ALA A 101 7.64 4.09 16.04
N LEU A 102 8.23 2.89 15.94
CA LEU A 102 7.85 1.76 16.78
C LEU A 102 8.04 2.05 18.26
N LEU A 103 9.24 2.50 18.66
CA LEU A 103 9.55 2.84 20.05
C LEU A 103 8.61 3.91 20.62
N GLN A 104 8.33 4.95 19.83
CA GLN A 104 7.42 6.02 20.26
C GLN A 104 6.00 5.50 20.48
N VAL A 105 5.51 4.63 19.60
CA VAL A 105 4.18 4.05 19.73
C VAL A 105 4.13 3.11 20.94
N THR A 106 5.11 2.22 21.12
CA THR A 106 5.12 1.27 22.24
C THR A 106 5.19 1.96 23.59
N GLU A 107 5.99 3.03 23.72
CA GLU A 107 6.03 3.86 24.93
C GLU A 107 4.66 4.49 25.24
N GLN A 108 3.99 5.06 24.23
CA GLN A 108 2.69 5.70 24.40
C GLN A 108 1.56 4.73 24.75
N VAL A 109 1.62 3.48 24.28
CA VAL A 109 0.59 2.47 24.58
C VAL A 109 0.93 1.55 25.76
N GLY A 110 2.09 1.73 26.40
CA GLY A 110 2.52 0.93 27.54
C GLY A 110 2.92 -0.51 27.19
N CYS A 111 3.41 -0.75 25.96
CA CYS A 111 3.88 -2.06 25.50
C CYS A 111 5.41 -2.14 25.53
N THR A 112 5.96 -3.33 25.76
CA THR A 112 7.39 -3.62 25.57
C THR A 112 7.66 -3.97 24.10
N THR A 113 8.73 -3.41 23.54
CA THR A 113 9.31 -3.84 22.25
C THR A 113 9.99 -5.19 22.35
#